data_AF-A0A6V7MBD5-F1
#
_entry.id   AF-A0A6V7MBD5-F1
#
_cell.length_a   1.000
_cell.length_b   1.000
_cell.length_c   1.000
_cell.angle_alpha   90.00
_cell.angle_beta   90.00
_cell.angle_gamma   90.00
#
_symmetry.space_group_name_H-M   'P 1'
#
loop_
_entity.id
_entity.type
_entity.pdbx_description
1 polymer ?
#
loop_
_entity_poly.entity_id
_entity_poly.type
_entity_poly.pdbx_seq_one_letter_code
_entity_poly.pdbx_strand_id
1 'polypeptide(L)'
;NSLKTIYESLKSDLKRVEEMTRGTTTIGATVAEVSHQLCQFITARLYLIDFYERMYNMSLSHKSMKHEELLQIIENISGTYLLSCSHLALTAIKAALTLECEILVQLTKAQVEVQNWRFLATLMALYGAQARMSAWERTLQSRESWKLGFGATFLKTNQQPALYQWLVKLKNAILAKSSLVFHVTLSQQASPGEMRNVMSKQNLDYVHKIQAFQRKWDALMVVIMFDARGADDSGPGYMHPDREPDKSELFRMVIAFPL
;
A
#
# COMPACT_ATOMS: atom_id res chain seq x y z
N ASN A 1 -16.45 -23.31 -1.45
CA ASN A 1 -16.92 -22.06 -0.82
C ASN A 1 -15.81 -21.03 -0.87
N SER A 2 -15.91 -20.04 -1.77
CA SER A 2 -14.94 -18.94 -1.82
C SER A 2 -15.26 -17.93 -0.72
N LEU A 3 -14.26 -17.15 -0.29
CA LEU A 3 -14.46 -16.08 0.70
C LEU A 3 -15.56 -15.11 0.25
N LYS A 4 -15.61 -14.80 -1.05
CA LYS A 4 -16.63 -13.95 -1.68
C LYS A 4 -18.04 -14.48 -1.44
N THR A 5 -18.30 -15.77 -1.69
CA THR A 5 -19.63 -16.38 -1.48
C THR A 5 -20.10 -16.32 -0.02
N ILE A 6 -19.17 -16.37 0.94
CA ILE A 6 -19.49 -16.25 2.38
C ILE A 6 -19.96 -14.82 2.69
N TYR A 7 -19.26 -13.80 2.18
CA TYR A 7 -19.66 -12.40 2.36
C TYR A 7 -20.99 -12.08 1.67
N GLU A 8 -21.24 -12.63 0.49
CA GLU A 8 -22.52 -12.46 -0.24
C GLU A 8 -23.70 -13.08 0.52
N SER A 9 -23.51 -14.28 1.09
CA SER A 9 -24.52 -14.91 1.95
C SER A 9 -24.78 -14.07 3.21
N LEU A 10 -23.71 -13.67 3.91
CA LEU A 10 -23.81 -12.86 5.13
C LEU A 10 -24.53 -11.53 4.88
N LYS A 11 -24.24 -10.87 3.75
CA LYS A 11 -24.92 -9.64 3.33
C LYS A 11 -26.42 -9.88 3.12
N SER A 12 -26.78 -10.99 2.50
CA SER A 12 -28.18 -11.34 2.23
C SER A 12 -28.95 -11.62 3.52
N ASP A 13 -28.32 -12.32 4.48
CA ASP A 13 -28.92 -12.58 5.79
C ASP A 13 -29.09 -11.31 6.62
N LEU A 14 -28.09 -10.41 6.62
CA LEU A 14 -28.20 -9.13 7.33
C LEU A 14 -29.25 -8.20 6.73
N LYS A 15 -29.43 -8.20 5.40
CA LYS A 15 -30.54 -7.46 4.77
C LYS A 15 -31.90 -7.98 5.23
N ARG A 16 -32.06 -9.30 5.34
CA ARG A 16 -33.30 -9.90 5.87
C ARG A 16 -33.55 -9.45 7.31
N VAL A 17 -32.51 -9.44 8.15
CA VAL A 17 -32.62 -8.95 9.53
C VAL A 17 -32.98 -7.46 9.58
N GLU A 18 -32.37 -6.64 8.74
CA GLU A 18 -32.69 -5.21 8.62
C GLU A 18 -34.19 -4.99 8.28
N GLU A 19 -34.70 -5.70 7.28
CA GLU A 19 -36.09 -5.61 6.84
C GLU A 19 -37.08 -6.07 7.91
N MET A 20 -36.77 -7.17 8.62
CA MET A 20 -37.64 -7.72 9.67
C MET A 20 -37.70 -6.86 10.94
N THR A 21 -36.67 -6.07 11.21
CA THR A 21 -36.56 -5.30 12.48
C THR A 21 -36.94 -3.83 12.33
N ARG A 22 -36.99 -3.31 11.10
CA ARG A 22 -37.36 -1.93 10.79
C ARG A 22 -38.80 -1.62 11.27
N GLY A 23 -38.94 -0.60 12.12
CA GLY A 23 -40.24 -0.09 12.57
C GLY A 23 -40.93 -0.88 13.69
N THR A 24 -40.24 -1.84 14.33
CA THR A 24 -40.83 -2.67 15.38
C THR A 24 -40.75 -2.03 16.77
N THR A 25 -39.53 -1.81 17.27
CA THR A 25 -39.23 -1.22 18.60
C THR A 25 -38.01 -0.31 18.49
N THR A 26 -37.70 0.46 19.54
CA THR A 26 -36.44 1.24 19.62
C THR A 26 -35.20 0.37 19.45
N ILE A 27 -35.25 -0.85 20.00
CA ILE A 27 -34.21 -1.87 19.83
C ILE A 27 -34.18 -2.34 18.37
N GLY A 28 -35.34 -2.62 17.77
CA GLY A 28 -35.46 -3.00 16.36
C GLY A 28 -34.90 -1.96 15.40
N ALA A 29 -35.13 -0.66 15.65
CA ALA A 29 -34.54 0.43 14.89
C ALA A 29 -33.01 0.44 14.98
N THR A 30 -32.46 0.17 16.17
CA THR A 30 -31.00 0.06 16.38
C THR A 30 -30.41 -1.14 15.63
N VAL A 31 -31.08 -2.30 15.70
CA VAL A 31 -30.66 -3.51 14.98
C VAL A 31 -30.69 -3.30 13.47
N ALA A 32 -31.73 -2.64 12.95
CA ALA A 32 -31.82 -2.29 11.54
C ALA A 32 -30.67 -1.36 11.11
N GLU A 33 -30.36 -0.33 11.90
CA GLU A 33 -29.26 0.61 11.61
C GLU A 33 -27.88 -0.09 11.61
N VAL A 34 -27.61 -0.92 12.62
CA VAL A 34 -26.35 -1.68 12.69
C VAL A 34 -26.25 -2.67 11.53
N SER A 35 -27.35 -3.33 11.17
CA SER A 35 -27.39 -4.28 10.04
C SER A 35 -27.15 -3.58 8.70
N HIS A 36 -27.72 -2.38 8.52
CA HIS A 36 -27.47 -1.53 7.36
C HIS A 36 -25.99 -1.16 7.24
N GLN A 37 -25.38 -0.67 8.33
CA GLN A 37 -23.96 -0.31 8.36
C GLN A 37 -23.05 -1.51 8.12
N LEU A 38 -23.38 -2.69 8.67
CA LEU A 38 -22.67 -3.94 8.38
C LEU A 38 -22.78 -4.35 6.91
N CYS A 39 -23.95 -4.16 6.28
CA CYS A 39 -24.11 -4.37 4.84
C CYS A 39 -23.20 -3.46 4.01
N GLN A 40 -23.02 -2.20 4.41
CA GLN A 40 -22.07 -1.29 3.77
C GLN A 40 -20.62 -1.78 3.96
N PHE A 41 -20.23 -2.17 5.17
CA PHE A 41 -18.92 -2.75 5.47
C PHE A 41 -18.63 -3.99 4.62
N ILE A 42 -19.58 -4.94 4.55
CA ILE A 42 -19.44 -6.16 3.75
C ILE A 42 -19.31 -5.81 2.26
N THR A 43 -20.04 -4.81 1.80
CA THR A 43 -19.93 -4.35 0.41
C THR A 43 -18.54 -3.81 0.12
N ALA A 44 -17.95 -3.00 1.02
CA ALA A 44 -16.57 -2.55 0.90
C ALA A 44 -15.58 -3.73 0.87
N ARG A 45 -15.77 -4.74 1.71
CA ARG A 45 -14.93 -5.96 1.71
C ARG A 45 -15.02 -6.74 0.40
N LEU A 46 -16.20 -6.84 -0.20
CA LEU A 46 -16.38 -7.47 -1.51
C LEU A 46 -15.62 -6.71 -2.60
N TYR A 47 -15.71 -5.37 -2.62
CA TYR A 47 -14.94 -4.55 -3.55
C TYR A 47 -13.42 -4.68 -3.34
N LEU A 48 -12.96 -4.83 -2.10
CA LEU A 48 -11.54 -5.09 -1.81
C LEU A 48 -11.10 -6.48 -2.28
N ILE A 49 -11.93 -7.50 -2.14
CA ILE A 49 -11.64 -8.84 -2.69
C ILE A 49 -11.46 -8.74 -4.22
N ASP A 50 -12.39 -8.07 -4.90
CA ASP A 50 -12.32 -7.87 -6.35
C ASP A 50 -11.08 -7.05 -6.75
N PHE A 51 -10.70 -6.05 -5.95
CA PHE A 51 -9.46 -5.29 -6.13
C PHE A 51 -8.20 -6.16 -6.02
N TYR A 52 -8.11 -7.01 -4.99
CA TYR A 52 -6.97 -7.92 -4.83
C TYR A 52 -6.90 -8.97 -5.94
N GLU A 53 -8.03 -9.53 -6.35
CA GLU A 53 -8.11 -10.45 -7.49
C GLU A 53 -7.65 -9.76 -8.78
N ARG A 54 -8.05 -8.50 -9.00
CA ARG A 54 -7.61 -7.70 -10.14
C ARG A 54 -6.10 -7.46 -10.13
N MET A 55 -5.53 -7.10 -8.98
CA MET A 55 -4.07 -6.96 -8.84
C MET A 55 -3.34 -8.26 -9.15
N TYR A 56 -3.85 -9.39 -8.64
CA TYR A 56 -3.27 -10.71 -8.90
C TYR A 56 -3.34 -11.06 -10.39
N ASN A 57 -4.49 -10.89 -11.02
CA ASN A 57 -4.67 -11.17 -12.46
C ASN A 57 -3.78 -10.28 -13.34
N MET A 58 -3.61 -9.00 -12.98
CA MET A 58 -2.66 -8.11 -13.65
C MET A 58 -1.21 -8.59 -13.48
N SER A 59 -0.85 -9.14 -12.33
CA SER A 59 0.50 -9.66 -12.09
C SER A 59 0.84 -10.94 -12.88
N LEU A 60 -0.17 -11.71 -13.30
CA LEU A 60 -0.01 -12.85 -14.19
C LEU A 60 0.15 -12.43 -15.66
N SER A 61 -0.25 -11.20 -16.00
CA SER A 61 -0.03 -10.67 -17.34
C SER A 61 1.46 -10.36 -17.54
N HIS A 62 2.02 -10.73 -18.68
CA HIS A 62 3.38 -10.31 -19.07
C HIS A 62 3.48 -8.81 -19.41
N LYS A 63 2.39 -8.05 -19.27
CA LYS A 63 2.34 -6.61 -19.50
C LYS A 63 2.69 -5.85 -18.21
N SER A 64 3.10 -4.60 -18.35
CA SER A 64 3.28 -3.71 -17.20
C SER A 64 1.97 -3.58 -16.41
N MET A 65 2.09 -3.56 -15.08
CA MET A 65 0.97 -3.25 -14.20
C MET A 65 0.52 -1.80 -14.40
N LYS A 66 -0.80 -1.61 -14.51
CA LYS A 66 -1.44 -0.29 -14.63
C LYS A 66 -1.73 0.27 -13.24
N HIS A 67 -0.74 0.89 -12.61
CA HIS A 67 -0.86 1.34 -11.23
C HIS A 67 -1.81 2.53 -11.06
N GLU A 68 -1.93 3.40 -12.06
CA GLU A 68 -2.86 4.53 -12.07
C GLU A 68 -4.33 4.06 -12.04
N GLU A 69 -4.64 3.02 -12.82
CA GLU A 69 -5.97 2.40 -12.82
C GLU A 69 -6.29 1.76 -11.46
N LEU A 70 -5.32 1.07 -10.86
CA LEU A 70 -5.47 0.52 -9.51
C LEU A 70 -5.66 1.62 -8.46
N LEU A 71 -4.92 2.72 -8.57
CA LEU A 71 -5.02 3.85 -7.66
C LEU A 71 -6.43 4.44 -7.68
N GLN A 72 -6.97 4.70 -8.87
CA GLN A 72 -8.34 5.22 -9.03
C GLN A 72 -9.39 4.30 -8.38
N ILE A 73 -9.24 2.99 -8.53
CA ILE A 73 -10.16 2.01 -7.95
C ILE A 73 -10.11 2.06 -6.43
N ILE A 74 -8.92 2.02 -5.82
CA ILE A 74 -8.81 2.01 -4.36
C ILE A 74 -9.19 3.36 -3.74
N GLU A 75 -8.92 4.47 -4.41
CA GLU A 75 -9.40 5.80 -3.98
C GLU A 75 -10.93 5.86 -4.00
N ASN A 76 -11.58 5.31 -5.03
CA ASN A 76 -13.04 5.23 -5.10
C ASN A 76 -13.62 4.36 -3.98
N ILE A 77 -13.04 3.18 -3.72
CA ILE A 77 -13.47 2.32 -2.61
C ILE A 77 -13.29 3.05 -1.28
N SER A 78 -12.11 3.64 -1.05
CA SER A 78 -11.82 4.38 0.17
C SER A 78 -12.79 5.54 0.36
N GLY A 79 -12.99 6.39 -0.66
CA GLY A 79 -13.88 7.55 -0.59
C GLY A 79 -15.35 7.18 -0.35
N THR A 80 -15.82 6.09 -0.96
CA THR A 80 -17.22 5.64 -0.81
C THR A 80 -17.51 5.12 0.60
N TYR A 81 -16.55 4.41 1.21
CA TYR A 81 -16.80 3.65 2.45
C TYR A 81 -16.10 4.20 3.70
N LEU A 82 -15.31 5.28 3.60
CA LEU A 82 -14.62 5.89 4.75
C LEU A 82 -15.57 6.33 5.87
N LEU A 83 -16.75 6.83 5.48
CA LEU A 83 -17.79 7.30 6.40
C LEU A 83 -18.86 6.24 6.69
N SER A 84 -18.80 5.09 6.02
CA SER A 84 -19.67 3.95 6.31
C SER A 84 -19.36 3.42 7.70
N CYS A 85 -20.41 3.18 8.48
CA CYS A 85 -20.38 2.85 9.91
C CYS A 85 -20.15 4.06 10.84
N SER A 86 -21.20 4.52 11.52
CA SER A 86 -21.14 5.53 12.58
C SER A 86 -21.41 4.93 13.96
N HIS A 87 -21.97 3.72 14.02
CA HIS A 87 -22.34 3.08 15.27
C HIS A 87 -21.10 2.63 16.06
N LEU A 88 -21.08 2.93 17.36
CA LEU A 88 -19.93 2.68 18.25
C LEU A 88 -19.48 1.22 18.26
N ALA A 89 -20.43 0.27 18.19
CA ALA A 89 -20.12 -1.16 18.14
C ALA A 89 -19.29 -1.57 16.90
N LEU A 90 -19.32 -0.75 15.84
CA LEU A 90 -18.64 -1.02 14.57
C LEU A 90 -17.30 -0.26 14.43
N THR A 91 -16.92 0.56 15.42
CA THR A 91 -15.72 1.39 15.34
C THR A 91 -14.44 0.58 15.08
N ALA A 92 -14.32 -0.60 15.70
CA ALA A 92 -13.13 -1.44 15.52
C ALA A 92 -13.01 -2.01 14.10
N ILE A 93 -14.12 -2.50 13.52
CA ILE A 93 -14.11 -3.04 12.16
C ILE A 93 -13.95 -1.93 11.12
N LYS A 94 -14.53 -0.75 11.39
CA LYS A 94 -14.33 0.44 10.57
C LYS A 94 -12.87 0.86 10.56
N ALA A 95 -12.25 0.98 11.73
CA ALA A 95 -10.85 1.38 11.84
C ALA A 95 -9.92 0.42 11.08
N ALA A 96 -10.16 -0.89 11.16
CA ALA A 96 -9.39 -1.87 10.40
C ALA A 96 -9.56 -1.71 8.88
N LEU A 97 -10.80 -1.55 8.40
CA LEU A 97 -11.10 -1.32 6.98
C LEU A 97 -10.49 -0.02 6.47
N THR A 98 -10.60 1.06 7.24
CA THR A 98 -10.00 2.36 6.91
C THR A 98 -8.49 2.23 6.77
N LEU A 99 -7.81 1.62 7.74
CA LEU A 99 -6.36 1.44 7.68
C LEU A 99 -5.95 0.61 6.46
N GLU A 100 -6.66 -0.49 6.16
CA GLU A 100 -6.42 -1.30 4.97
C GLU A 100 -6.52 -0.49 3.68
N CYS A 101 -7.63 0.21 3.48
CA CYS A 101 -7.84 1.05 2.30
C CYS A 101 -6.78 2.15 2.19
N GLU A 102 -6.51 2.87 3.26
CA GLU A 102 -5.56 3.96 3.23
C GLU A 102 -4.11 3.47 2.99
N ILE A 103 -3.71 2.33 3.55
CA ILE A 103 -2.40 1.72 3.26
C ILE A 103 -2.31 1.37 1.77
N LEU A 104 -3.35 0.75 1.20
CA LEU A 104 -3.38 0.43 -0.22
C LEU A 104 -3.32 1.68 -1.11
N VAL A 105 -4.05 2.75 -0.77
CA VAL A 105 -3.96 4.05 -1.46
C VAL A 105 -2.52 4.54 -1.44
N GLN A 106 -1.89 4.61 -0.27
CA GLN A 106 -0.53 5.15 -0.14
C GLN A 106 0.52 4.29 -0.86
N LEU A 107 0.43 2.95 -0.77
CA LEU A 107 1.35 2.04 -1.47
C LEU A 107 1.17 2.08 -2.99
N THR A 108 -0.07 2.15 -3.47
CA THR A 108 -0.35 2.23 -4.91
C THR A 108 0.07 3.58 -5.47
N LYS A 109 -0.18 4.66 -4.71
CA LYS A 109 0.32 6.00 -5.03
C LYS A 109 1.85 6.01 -5.11
N ALA A 110 2.55 5.43 -4.14
CA ALA A 110 4.00 5.32 -4.19
C ALA A 110 4.50 4.61 -5.46
N GLN A 111 3.82 3.56 -5.95
CA GLN A 111 4.19 2.92 -7.22
C GLN A 111 4.03 3.87 -8.41
N VAL A 112 2.92 4.61 -8.49
CA VAL A 112 2.66 5.60 -9.55
C VAL A 112 3.74 6.69 -9.53
N GLU A 113 4.03 7.27 -8.36
CA GLU A 113 5.02 8.36 -8.26
C GLU A 113 6.44 7.88 -8.58
N VAL A 114 6.80 6.65 -8.21
CA VAL A 114 8.11 6.05 -8.58
C VAL A 114 8.20 5.87 -10.09
N GLN A 115 7.13 5.41 -10.74
CA GLN A 115 7.10 5.23 -12.19
C GLN A 115 7.24 6.55 -12.95
N ASN A 116 6.74 7.64 -12.37
CA ASN A 116 6.85 8.99 -12.92
C ASN A 116 8.12 9.73 -12.46
N TRP A 117 9.05 9.02 -11.79
CA TRP A 117 10.31 9.58 -11.29
C TRP A 117 10.13 10.82 -10.40
N ARG A 118 9.12 10.80 -9.51
CA ARG A 118 8.81 11.89 -8.57
C ARG A 118 9.26 11.53 -7.16
N PHE A 119 10.43 12.04 -6.77
CA PHE A 119 11.08 11.66 -5.52
C PHE A 119 10.25 12.02 -4.27
N LEU A 120 9.91 13.30 -4.10
CA LEU A 120 9.23 13.78 -2.89
C LEU A 120 7.85 13.15 -2.71
N ALA A 121 7.08 13.05 -3.79
CA ALA A 121 5.76 12.43 -3.77
C ALA A 121 5.82 10.94 -3.39
N THR A 122 6.80 10.22 -3.93
CA THR A 122 7.08 8.82 -3.54
C THR A 122 7.38 8.72 -2.05
N LEU A 123 8.30 9.55 -1.54
CA LEU A 123 8.74 9.50 -0.15
C LEU A 123 7.58 9.78 0.81
N MET A 124 6.76 10.79 0.52
CA MET A 124 5.58 11.15 1.30
C MET A 124 4.56 10.02 1.33
N ALA A 125 4.32 9.37 0.19
CA ALA A 125 3.41 8.23 0.10
C ALA A 125 3.91 7.03 0.93
N LEU A 126 5.21 6.70 0.85
CA LEU A 126 5.82 5.64 1.64
C LEU A 126 5.77 5.93 3.15
N TYR A 127 6.02 7.17 3.56
CA TYR A 127 5.86 7.60 4.96
C TYR A 127 4.41 7.47 5.42
N GLY A 128 3.46 7.93 4.60
CA GLY A 128 2.03 7.83 4.86
C GLY A 128 1.54 6.39 5.01
N ALA A 129 2.08 5.46 4.21
CA ALA A 129 1.84 4.02 4.37
C ALA A 129 2.43 3.50 5.69
N GLN A 130 3.69 3.81 6.00
CA GLN A 130 4.36 3.35 7.22
C GLN A 130 3.61 3.78 8.49
N ALA A 131 3.18 5.05 8.57
CA ALA A 131 2.44 5.56 9.72
C ALA A 131 1.15 4.77 9.98
N ARG A 132 0.42 4.42 8.92
CA ARG A 132 -0.83 3.64 8.99
C ARG A 132 -0.60 2.17 9.29
N MET A 133 0.45 1.58 8.72
CA MET A 133 0.85 0.21 9.04
C MET A 133 1.20 0.08 10.53
N SER A 134 1.97 1.03 11.08
CA SER A 134 2.26 1.08 12.53
C SER A 134 1.01 1.33 13.38
N ALA A 135 0.00 2.05 12.87
CA ALA A 135 -1.29 2.17 13.54
C ALA A 135 -2.06 0.84 13.53
N TRP A 136 -2.10 0.11 12.41
CA TRP A 136 -2.74 -1.20 12.33
C TRP A 136 -2.02 -2.24 13.19
N GLU A 137 -0.69 -2.24 13.20
CA GLU A 137 0.09 -3.18 14.03
C GLU A 137 -0.26 -3.05 15.52
N ARG A 138 -0.45 -1.82 16.02
CA ARG A 138 -0.88 -1.59 17.40
C ARG A 138 -2.26 -2.19 17.70
N THR A 139 -3.20 -2.17 16.75
CA THR A 139 -4.54 -2.77 16.95
C THR A 139 -4.51 -4.30 16.88
N LEU A 140 -3.52 -4.88 16.20
CA LEU A 140 -3.30 -6.33 16.18
C LEU A 140 -2.67 -6.80 17.51
N GLN A 141 -1.61 -6.13 17.97
CA GLN A 141 -0.91 -6.48 19.21
C GLN A 141 -1.79 -6.35 20.46
N SER A 142 -2.67 -5.34 20.53
CA SER A 142 -3.57 -5.15 21.67
C SER A 142 -4.60 -6.28 21.84
N ARG A 143 -4.92 -7.01 20.76
CA ARG A 143 -5.88 -8.13 20.78
C ARG A 143 -5.26 -9.46 21.23
N GLU A 144 -3.93 -9.59 21.15
CA GLU A 144 -3.21 -10.81 21.56
C GLU A 144 -2.86 -10.84 23.06
N SER A 145 -2.99 -9.70 23.74
CA SER A 145 -2.84 -9.56 25.21
C SER A 145 -3.86 -10.37 26.04
N TRP A 146 -4.84 -11.03 25.40
CA TRP A 146 -5.80 -11.93 26.08
C TRP A 146 -5.29 -13.39 26.23
N LYS A 147 -4.06 -13.69 25.78
CA LYS A 147 -3.42 -14.99 26.04
C LYS A 147 -2.36 -14.89 27.14
N LEU A 148 -2.79 -14.60 28.37
CA LEU A 148 -2.07 -15.05 29.56
C LEU A 148 -2.58 -16.45 29.92
N GLY A 149 -1.79 -17.48 29.61
CA GLY A 149 -2.07 -18.85 29.96
C GLY A 149 -1.00 -19.79 29.43
N PHE A 150 0.11 -19.90 30.18
CA PHE A 150 1.10 -20.99 30.16
C PHE A 150 1.44 -21.63 28.79
N GLY A 151 2.49 -21.13 28.12
CA GLY A 151 3.10 -21.83 26.97
C GLY A 151 3.76 -20.97 25.88
N ALA A 152 3.90 -19.65 26.10
CA ALA A 152 4.23 -18.68 25.05
C ALA A 152 5.66 -18.75 24.43
N THR A 153 6.47 -19.76 24.76
CA THR A 153 7.85 -19.86 24.24
C THR A 153 8.01 -20.81 23.04
N PHE A 154 6.97 -21.57 22.63
CA PHE A 154 7.09 -22.60 21.58
C PHE A 154 6.36 -22.33 20.26
N LEU A 155 5.61 -21.23 20.13
CA LEU A 155 4.95 -20.84 18.87
C LEU A 155 5.43 -19.46 18.40
N LYS A 156 6.68 -19.39 17.92
CA LYS A 156 7.21 -18.24 17.15
C LYS A 156 6.68 -18.21 15.71
N THR A 157 5.43 -18.61 15.49
CA THR A 157 4.76 -18.40 14.20
C THR A 157 4.22 -16.97 14.20
N ASN A 158 4.71 -16.17 13.25
CA ASN A 158 4.36 -14.77 13.04
C ASN A 158 2.84 -14.57 13.13
N GLN A 159 2.34 -14.00 14.24
CA GLN A 159 0.90 -13.99 14.57
C GLN A 159 0.10 -12.99 13.72
N GLN A 160 0.77 -12.20 12.87
CA GLN A 160 0.13 -11.20 12.02
C GLN A 160 -0.69 -11.83 10.89
N PRO A 161 -1.87 -11.27 10.53
CA PRO A 161 -2.67 -11.74 9.40
C PRO A 161 -1.88 -11.79 8.09
N ALA A 162 -2.09 -12.81 7.27
CA ALA A 162 -1.37 -13.00 6.00
C ALA A 162 -1.45 -11.78 5.06
N LEU A 163 -2.60 -11.10 5.04
CA LEU A 163 -2.77 -9.87 4.26
C LEU A 163 -1.85 -8.74 4.74
N TYR A 164 -1.74 -8.54 6.05
CA TYR A 164 -0.84 -7.54 6.62
C TYR A 164 0.62 -7.87 6.28
N GLN A 165 1.02 -9.13 6.42
CA GLN A 165 2.36 -9.58 6.03
C GLN A 165 2.63 -9.33 4.53
N TRP A 166 1.63 -9.53 3.68
CA TRP A 166 1.74 -9.21 2.25
C TRP A 166 1.90 -7.71 2.00
N LEU A 167 1.16 -6.85 2.71
CA LEU A 167 1.33 -5.39 2.64
C LEU A 167 2.74 -4.96 3.07
N VAL A 168 3.31 -5.59 4.10
CA VAL A 168 4.70 -5.33 4.53
C VAL A 168 5.69 -5.69 3.41
N LYS A 169 5.49 -6.85 2.77
CA LYS A 169 6.31 -7.27 1.64
C LYS A 169 6.18 -6.31 0.46
N LEU A 170 4.96 -5.87 0.13
CA LEU A 170 4.71 -4.90 -0.92
C LEU A 170 5.42 -3.56 -0.63
N LYS A 171 5.28 -3.01 0.59
CA LYS A 171 5.97 -1.80 1.01
C LYS A 171 7.49 -1.93 0.86
N ASN A 172 8.06 -3.04 1.32
CA ASN A 172 9.51 -3.26 1.24
C ASN A 172 10.00 -3.40 -0.20
N ALA A 173 9.21 -4.00 -1.10
CA ALA A 173 9.52 -4.06 -2.52
C ALA A 173 9.51 -2.67 -3.17
N ILE A 174 8.50 -1.84 -2.86
CA ILE A 174 8.44 -0.45 -3.33
C ILE A 174 9.61 0.36 -2.80
N LEU A 175 9.96 0.20 -1.51
CA LEU A 175 11.08 0.89 -0.89
C LEU A 175 12.42 0.52 -1.57
N ALA A 176 12.66 -0.76 -1.84
CA ALA A 176 13.86 -1.22 -2.53
C ALA A 176 13.95 -0.63 -3.96
N LYS A 177 12.83 -0.64 -4.71
CA LYS A 177 12.74 -0.01 -6.04
C LYS A 177 13.00 1.50 -5.98
N SER A 178 12.39 2.19 -5.03
CA SER A 178 12.54 3.64 -4.84
C SER A 178 13.98 3.99 -4.46
N SER A 179 14.61 3.17 -3.63
CA SER A 179 15.99 3.40 -3.18
C SER A 179 17.01 3.20 -4.27
N LEU A 180 16.73 2.29 -5.21
CA LEU A 180 17.47 2.22 -6.47
C LEU A 180 17.23 3.50 -7.26
N VAL A 181 16.00 3.74 -7.72
CA VAL A 181 15.64 4.85 -8.62
C VAL A 181 16.09 6.23 -8.10
N PHE A 182 16.08 6.44 -6.79
CA PHE A 182 16.45 7.71 -6.18
C PHE A 182 17.79 7.64 -5.43
N HIS A 183 18.66 6.68 -5.73
CA HIS A 183 19.92 6.49 -5.01
C HIS A 183 20.79 7.76 -5.00
N VAL A 184 20.94 8.42 -6.16
CA VAL A 184 21.72 9.65 -6.30
C VAL A 184 21.14 10.78 -5.44
N THR A 185 19.81 10.96 -5.47
CA THR A 185 19.12 11.95 -4.64
C THR A 185 19.30 11.67 -3.16
N LEU A 186 19.13 10.41 -2.75
CA LEU A 186 19.28 9.98 -1.37
C LEU A 186 20.72 10.15 -0.87
N SER A 187 21.73 9.90 -1.70
CA SER A 187 23.14 10.04 -1.29
C SER A 187 23.57 11.49 -1.12
N GLN A 188 22.91 12.41 -1.85
CA GLN A 188 23.14 13.85 -1.72
C GLN A 188 22.40 14.46 -0.53
N GLN A 189 21.25 13.91 -0.16
CA GLN A 189 20.36 14.51 0.86
C GLN A 189 20.39 13.82 2.23
N ALA A 190 20.90 12.59 2.33
CA ALA A 190 21.03 11.85 3.59
C ALA A 190 22.49 11.81 4.06
N SER A 191 22.71 11.81 5.36
CA SER A 191 24.04 11.51 5.91
C SER A 191 24.45 10.06 5.59
N PRO A 192 25.76 9.76 5.55
CA PRO A 192 26.23 8.39 5.32
C PRO A 192 25.67 7.36 6.32
N GLY A 193 25.44 7.79 7.57
CA GLY A 193 24.83 6.95 8.60
C GLY A 193 23.35 6.65 8.34
N GLU A 194 22.59 7.65 7.90
CA GLU A 194 21.19 7.48 7.50
C GLU A 194 21.06 6.62 6.26
N MET A 195 21.88 6.86 5.24
CA MET A 195 21.91 6.04 4.03
C MET A 195 22.18 4.57 4.37
N ARG A 196 23.19 4.29 5.19
CA ARG A 196 23.50 2.91 5.64
C ARG A 196 22.33 2.29 6.40
N ASN A 197 21.66 3.04 7.27
CA ASN A 197 20.49 2.57 8.00
C ASN A 197 19.32 2.25 7.06
N VAL A 198 19.05 3.11 6.07
CA VAL A 198 18.00 2.88 5.06
C VAL A 198 18.31 1.64 4.23
N MET A 199 19.55 1.49 3.72
CA MET A 199 19.95 0.30 2.94
C MET A 199 19.91 -0.98 3.78
N SER A 200 20.35 -0.94 5.04
CA SER A 200 20.37 -2.13 5.92
C SER A 200 18.99 -2.70 6.26
N LYS A 201 17.95 -1.88 6.14
CA LYS A 201 16.56 -2.28 6.39
C LYS A 201 15.90 -2.89 5.15
N GLN A 202 16.59 -2.91 4.01
CA GLN A 202 16.05 -3.44 2.77
C GLN A 202 16.34 -4.92 2.65
N ASN A 203 15.31 -5.67 2.24
CA ASN A 203 15.47 -7.08 1.93
C ASN A 203 16.33 -7.30 0.66
N LEU A 204 16.42 -6.27 -0.20
CA LEU A 204 17.11 -6.32 -1.50
C LEU A 204 17.84 -5.01 -1.73
N ASP A 205 19.17 -5.04 -1.62
CA ASP A 205 20.04 -3.93 -2.01
C ASP A 205 20.40 -4.06 -3.50
N TYR A 206 19.66 -3.35 -4.36
CA TYR A 206 19.90 -3.36 -5.80
C TYR A 206 21.20 -2.66 -6.18
N VAL A 207 21.60 -1.63 -5.44
CA VAL A 207 22.82 -0.85 -5.70
C VAL A 207 24.04 -1.74 -5.52
N HIS A 208 24.10 -2.45 -4.39
CA HIS A 208 25.15 -3.42 -4.12
C HIS A 208 25.18 -4.54 -5.18
N LYS A 209 24.01 -5.04 -5.60
CA LYS A 209 23.92 -6.07 -6.66
C LYS A 209 24.46 -5.58 -8.00
N ILE A 210 24.15 -4.34 -8.40
CA ILE A 210 24.65 -3.77 -9.65
C ILE A 210 26.17 -3.56 -9.58
N GLN A 211 26.69 -3.05 -8.46
CA GLN A 211 28.13 -2.89 -8.26
C GLN A 211 28.86 -4.24 -8.24
N ALA A 212 28.27 -5.28 -7.63
CA ALA A 212 28.83 -6.63 -7.64
C ALA A 212 28.81 -7.23 -9.06
N PHE A 213 27.72 -7.03 -9.81
CA PHE A 213 27.62 -7.43 -11.21
C PHE A 213 28.67 -6.75 -12.08
N GLN A 214 28.79 -5.43 -11.98
CA GLN A 214 29.75 -4.63 -12.74
C GLN A 214 31.18 -5.15 -12.51
N ARG A 215 31.59 -5.31 -11.24
CA ARG A 215 32.92 -5.83 -10.89
C ARG A 215 33.14 -7.27 -11.34
N LYS A 216 32.13 -8.13 -11.24
CA LYS A 216 32.23 -9.54 -11.62
C LYS A 216 32.48 -9.73 -13.12
N TRP A 217 31.92 -8.86 -13.95
CA TRP A 217 31.94 -8.99 -15.40
C TRP A 217 32.77 -7.91 -16.11
N ASP A 218 33.49 -7.08 -15.36
CA ASP A 218 34.27 -5.95 -15.87
C ASP A 218 33.45 -5.05 -16.82
N ALA A 219 32.18 -4.84 -16.49
CA ALA A 219 31.29 -4.02 -17.30
C ALA A 219 31.72 -2.55 -17.21
N LEU A 220 31.93 -1.90 -18.36
CA LEU A 220 32.32 -0.49 -18.43
C LEU A 220 31.33 0.42 -17.70
N MET A 221 30.03 0.19 -17.93
CA MET A 221 28.98 0.99 -17.33
C MET A 221 27.68 0.20 -17.21
N VAL A 222 26.91 0.46 -16.15
CA VAL A 222 25.51 0.04 -16.02
C VAL A 222 24.65 1.28 -15.79
N VAL A 223 23.67 1.52 -16.66
CA VAL A 223 22.80 2.70 -16.60
C VAL A 223 21.33 2.32 -16.46
N ILE A 224 20.59 3.15 -15.73
CA ILE A 224 19.14 3.16 -15.72
C ILE A 224 18.70 4.47 -16.36
N MET A 225 17.95 4.37 -17.45
CA MET A 225 17.41 5.51 -18.17
C MET A 225 15.91 5.65 -17.88
N PHE A 226 15.47 6.89 -17.67
CA PHE A 226 14.08 7.29 -17.59
C PHE A 226 13.67 7.93 -18.90
N ASP A 227 12.58 7.44 -19.46
CA ASP A 227 11.93 8.03 -20.61
C ASP A 227 10.99 9.14 -20.14
N ALA A 228 11.38 10.39 -20.39
CA ALA A 228 10.64 11.58 -19.95
C ALA A 228 9.55 12.00 -20.96
N ARG A 229 9.31 11.23 -22.03
CA ARG A 229 8.30 11.58 -23.04
C ARG A 229 6.91 11.56 -22.42
N GLY A 230 6.24 12.71 -22.47
CA GLY A 230 4.90 12.88 -21.89
C GLY A 230 4.88 12.90 -20.35
N ALA A 231 6.03 12.99 -19.71
CA ALA A 231 6.15 13.07 -18.26
C ALA A 231 6.22 14.54 -17.82
N ASP A 232 5.15 15.01 -17.17
CA ASP A 232 5.10 16.34 -16.56
C ASP A 232 5.65 16.30 -15.13
N ASP A 233 6.50 17.26 -14.79
CA ASP A 233 7.05 17.43 -13.42
C ASP A 233 7.80 16.19 -12.89
N SER A 234 8.63 15.56 -13.73
CA SER A 234 9.50 14.44 -13.35
C SER A 234 10.90 14.90 -12.96
N GLY A 235 11.41 14.38 -11.84
CA GLY A 235 12.76 14.64 -11.38
C GLY A 235 12.99 14.41 -9.88
N PRO A 236 14.26 14.49 -9.46
CA PRO A 236 14.67 14.24 -8.08
C PRO A 236 14.37 15.38 -7.10
N GLY A 237 13.94 16.55 -7.59
CA GLY A 237 13.83 17.78 -6.78
C GLY A 237 12.56 18.57 -7.06
N TYR A 238 12.37 19.64 -6.28
CA TYR A 238 11.28 20.59 -6.47
C TYR A 238 11.51 21.40 -7.75
N MET A 239 10.56 21.33 -8.68
CA MET A 239 10.51 22.23 -9.83
C MET A 239 9.72 23.46 -9.44
N HIS A 240 10.32 24.64 -9.59
CA HIS A 240 9.61 25.89 -9.36
C HIS A 240 8.46 26.01 -10.38
N PRO A 241 7.24 26.42 -10.00
CA PRO A 241 6.08 26.48 -10.89
C PRO A 241 6.31 27.30 -12.17
N ASP A 242 7.13 28.35 -12.08
CA ASP A 242 7.46 29.23 -13.21
C ASP A 242 8.66 28.75 -14.05
N ARG A 243 9.26 27.59 -13.72
CA ARG A 243 10.39 27.05 -14.48
C ARG A 243 9.87 26.40 -15.75
N GLU A 244 10.32 26.87 -16.92
CA GLU A 244 9.98 26.20 -18.17
C GLU A 244 10.49 24.75 -18.15
N PRO A 245 9.66 23.77 -18.56
CA PRO A 245 10.06 22.38 -18.60
C PRO A 245 11.21 22.23 -19.59
N ASP A 246 12.33 21.70 -19.12
CA ASP A 246 13.48 21.42 -19.98
C ASP A 246 13.12 20.24 -20.91
N LYS A 247 12.68 20.60 -22.12
CA LYS A 247 12.27 19.67 -23.19
C LYS A 247 13.47 19.03 -23.90
N SER A 248 14.70 19.38 -23.52
CA SER A 248 15.90 19.00 -24.26
C SER A 248 16.32 17.54 -24.03
N GLU A 249 15.88 16.89 -22.95
CA GLU A 249 16.29 15.51 -22.62
C GLU A 249 15.09 14.56 -22.51
N LEU A 250 14.75 13.94 -23.64
CA LEU A 250 13.72 12.90 -23.74
C LEU A 250 14.09 11.63 -22.95
N PHE A 251 15.39 11.37 -22.79
CA PHE A 251 15.91 10.25 -22.00
C PHE A 251 16.89 10.78 -20.97
N ARG A 252 16.53 10.62 -19.68
CA ARG A 252 17.32 11.11 -18.56
C ARG A 252 18.00 9.94 -17.88
N MET A 253 19.26 10.12 -17.49
CA MET A 253 19.98 9.12 -16.73
C MET A 253 19.58 9.21 -15.25
N VAL A 254 18.96 8.15 -14.74
CA VAL A 254 18.53 8.05 -13.34
C VAL A 254 19.70 7.64 -12.46
N ILE A 255 20.49 6.67 -12.93
CA ILE A 255 21.71 6.19 -12.27
C ILE A 255 22.71 5.73 -13.34
N ALA A 256 23.99 5.97 -13.08
CA ALA A 256 25.11 5.31 -13.74
C ALA A 256 26.03 4.64 -12.70
N PHE A 257 26.52 3.45 -13.04
CA PHE A 257 27.62 2.78 -12.35
C PHE A 257 28.79 2.61 -13.33
N PRO A 258 30.05 2.86 -12.93
CA PRO A 258 30.47 3.24 -11.58
C PRO A 258 29.91 4.61 -11.19
N LEU A 259 29.53 4.75 -9.91
CA LEU A 259 29.03 6.01 -9.33
C LEU A 259 30.17 7.00 -9.12
#